data_AF-A0A3M0K0V8-F1
#
_entry.id   AF-A0A3M0K0V8-F1
#
_cell.length_a   1.000
_cell.length_b   1.000
_cell.length_c   1.000
_cell.angle_alpha   90.00
_cell.angle_beta   90.00
_cell.angle_gamma   90.00
#
_symmetry.space_group_name_H-M   'P 1'
#
loop_
_entity.id
_entity.type
_entity.pdbx_description
1 polymer ?
#
loop_
_entity_poly.entity_id
_entity_poly.type
_entity_poly.pdbx_seq_one_letter_code
_entity_poly.pdbx_strand_id
1 'polypeptide(L)'
;MSGQAEVKVKIPFGNKYLDAVFSVPEKKPTYGVILTHGAGGDMNFPHLVSLAAYLASHGVLCLRFTCKGLNVAYRTKAFKAVLEYLKLSDDYKLSGVFLAGRSMGSRAAASVIRQLSQDDDDDFIQGLVCLSYPLHRPKLQSKLRDEDLLLISCPVLFVSGSADEMCEKVSTLVNPAMKGQPGGEARSLSDACISPD
;
A
#
# COMPACT_ATOMS: atom_id res chain seq x y z
N MET A 1 16.15 14.23 -18.52
CA MET A 1 15.11 13.75 -17.58
C MET A 1 13.94 14.72 -17.71
N SER A 2 12.89 14.37 -18.46
CA SER A 2 11.65 15.17 -18.42
C SER A 2 11.08 15.02 -17.01
N GLY A 3 10.95 16.13 -16.28
CA GLY A 3 10.30 16.11 -14.98
C GLY A 3 8.83 15.77 -15.20
N GLN A 4 8.37 14.65 -14.66
CA GLN A 4 6.94 14.33 -14.67
C GLN A 4 6.16 15.40 -13.92
N ALA A 5 4.95 15.68 -14.41
CA ALA A 5 4.08 16.65 -13.78
C ALA A 5 3.64 16.13 -12.40
N GLU A 6 3.87 16.95 -11.37
CA GLU A 6 3.26 16.74 -10.06
C GLU A 6 2.07 17.67 -9.88
N VAL A 7 0.94 17.12 -9.43
CA VAL A 7 -0.28 17.90 -9.14
C VAL A 7 -0.60 17.79 -7.66
N LYS A 8 -0.50 18.92 -6.95
CA LYS A 8 -0.87 18.99 -5.53
C LYS A 8 -2.38 19.02 -5.38
N VAL A 9 -2.90 18.27 -4.41
CA VAL A 9 -4.33 18.17 -4.14
C VAL A 9 -4.61 18.10 -2.64
N LYS A 10 -5.76 18.64 -2.25
CA LYS A 10 -6.28 18.57 -0.88
C LYS A 10 -7.49 17.65 -0.87
N ILE A 11 -7.37 16.51 -0.19
CA ILE A 11 -8.43 15.48 -0.17
C ILE A 11 -9.29 15.68 1.09
N PRO A 12 -10.63 15.84 0.96
CA PRO A 12 -11.52 15.97 2.11
C PRO A 12 -11.41 14.78 3.06
N PHE A 13 -11.34 15.04 4.37
CA PHE A 13 -11.28 14.01 5.40
C PHE A 13 -11.91 14.51 6.71
N GLY A 14 -13.22 14.23 6.87
CA GLY A 14 -14.03 14.84 7.92
C GLY A 14 -14.02 16.37 7.79
N ASN A 15 -13.75 17.08 8.87
CA ASN A 15 -13.67 18.55 8.88
C ASN A 15 -12.27 19.08 8.52
N LYS A 16 -11.42 18.23 7.92
CA LYS A 16 -10.03 18.53 7.59
C LYS A 16 -9.74 18.12 6.14
N TYR A 17 -8.51 18.40 5.70
CA TYR A 17 -7.99 17.94 4.42
C TYR A 17 -6.69 17.16 4.63
N LEU A 18 -6.48 16.15 3.80
CA LEU A 18 -5.20 15.46 3.64
C LEU A 18 -4.40 16.14 2.53
N ASP A 19 -3.13 16.39 2.79
CA ASP A 19 -2.17 16.79 1.76
C ASP A 19 -1.80 15.61 0.88
N ALA A 20 -1.96 15.77 -0.42
CA ALA A 20 -1.61 14.75 -1.40
C ALA A 20 -0.98 15.34 -2.67
N VAL A 21 -0.27 14.50 -3.39
CA VAL A 21 0.40 14.81 -4.66
C VAL A 21 0.19 13.64 -5.62
N PHE A 22 -0.29 13.96 -6.82
CA PHE A 22 -0.22 13.05 -7.96
C PHE A 22 1.12 13.19 -8.66
N SER A 23 1.81 12.09 -8.91
CA SER A 23 2.84 11.98 -9.96
C SER A 23 2.16 11.43 -11.21
N VAL A 24 2.07 12.25 -12.25
CA VAL A 24 1.23 11.98 -13.42
C VAL A 24 2.08 11.46 -14.59
N PRO A 25 1.74 10.30 -15.18
CA PRO A 25 2.42 9.81 -16.38
C PRO A 25 2.12 10.68 -17.61
N GLU A 26 3.03 10.68 -18.59
CA GLU A 26 2.84 11.42 -19.85
C GLU A 26 1.66 10.89 -20.68
N LYS A 27 1.38 9.58 -20.59
CA LYS A 27 0.25 8.92 -21.23
C LYS A 27 -0.90 8.75 -20.25
N LYS A 28 -2.13 8.66 -20.77
CA LYS A 28 -3.33 8.39 -19.95
C LYS A 28 -3.14 7.08 -19.15
N PRO A 29 -3.20 7.11 -17.80
CA PRO A 29 -3.01 5.93 -16.98
C PRO A 29 -4.22 5.00 -17.04
N THR A 30 -3.97 3.68 -17.07
CA THR A 30 -5.00 2.66 -16.86
C THR A 30 -5.10 2.26 -15.38
N TYR A 31 -3.97 2.21 -14.69
CA TYR A 31 -3.88 1.82 -13.28
C TYR A 31 -3.21 2.90 -12.44
N GLY A 32 -3.50 2.89 -11.14
CA GLY A 32 -2.89 3.79 -10.18
C GLY A 32 -2.33 3.10 -8.95
N VAL A 33 -1.51 3.82 -8.19
CA VAL A 33 -1.01 3.42 -6.88
C VAL A 33 -1.34 4.51 -5.89
N ILE A 34 -1.97 4.15 -4.78
CA ILE A 34 -2.13 5.04 -3.63
C ILE A 34 -1.03 4.70 -2.63
N LEU A 35 -0.14 5.65 -2.33
CA LEU A 35 1.07 5.41 -1.53
C LEU A 35 1.10 6.31 -0.30
N THR A 36 1.33 5.72 0.89
CA THR A 36 1.48 6.51 2.13
C THR A 36 2.69 6.13 2.97
N HIS A 37 3.12 7.08 3.79
CA HIS A 37 4.28 6.98 4.65
C HIS A 37 3.99 6.21 5.96
N GLY A 38 5.09 5.85 6.65
CA GLY A 38 5.05 5.26 7.98
C GLY A 38 4.89 6.28 9.11
N ALA A 39 5.06 5.84 10.36
CA ALA A 39 5.00 6.74 11.52
C ALA A 39 6.05 7.87 11.44
N GLY A 40 5.70 9.06 11.94
CA GLY A 40 6.62 10.19 12.07
C GLY A 40 6.99 10.92 10.77
N GLY A 41 6.62 10.40 9.60
CA GLY A 41 6.98 10.97 8.30
C GLY A 41 5.91 11.81 7.61
N ASP A 42 6.10 11.96 6.30
CA ASP A 42 5.13 12.48 5.34
C ASP A 42 5.37 11.87 3.95
N MET A 43 4.55 12.27 2.99
CA MET A 43 4.61 11.81 1.60
C MET A 43 5.92 12.16 0.87
N ASN A 44 6.70 13.12 1.36
CA ASN A 44 7.91 13.64 0.70
C ASN A 44 9.18 12.92 1.10
N PHE A 45 9.09 11.83 1.87
CA PHE A 45 10.26 10.99 2.10
C PHE A 45 10.91 10.57 0.77
N PRO A 46 12.25 10.70 0.62
CA PRO A 46 12.92 10.56 -0.67
C PRO A 46 12.61 9.25 -1.41
N HIS A 47 12.53 8.13 -0.70
CA HIS A 47 12.21 6.84 -1.31
C HIS A 47 10.77 6.77 -1.83
N LEU A 48 9.80 7.46 -1.19
CA LEU A 48 8.42 7.53 -1.69
C LEU A 48 8.32 8.43 -2.92
N VAL A 49 9.03 9.57 -2.90
CA VAL A 49 9.14 10.47 -4.07
C VAL A 49 9.74 9.71 -5.25
N SER A 50 10.86 9.03 -5.03
CA SER A 50 11.55 8.25 -6.06
C SER A 50 10.68 7.13 -6.62
N LEU A 51 9.95 6.40 -5.76
CA LEU A 51 9.04 5.35 -6.20
C LEU A 51 7.89 5.91 -7.04
N ALA A 52 7.28 7.02 -6.63
CA ALA A 52 6.19 7.63 -7.37
C ALA A 52 6.63 8.13 -8.76
N ALA A 53 7.81 8.76 -8.84
CA ALA A 53 8.39 9.18 -10.12
C ALA A 53 8.73 7.98 -11.02
N TYR A 54 9.23 6.88 -10.44
CA TYR A 54 9.48 5.66 -11.18
C TYR A 54 8.18 5.07 -11.75
N LEU A 55 7.12 4.95 -10.93
CA LEU A 55 5.82 4.46 -11.37
C LEU A 55 5.23 5.30 -12.51
N ALA A 56 5.25 6.63 -12.36
CA ALA A 56 4.76 7.53 -13.39
C ALA A 56 5.60 7.50 -14.67
N SER A 57 6.92 7.21 -14.59
CA SER A 57 7.75 7.02 -15.81
C SER A 57 7.35 5.79 -16.60
N HIS A 58 6.69 4.83 -15.94
CA HIS A 58 6.22 3.58 -16.53
C HIS A 58 4.70 3.59 -16.79
N GLY A 59 4.07 4.77 -16.83
CA GLY A 59 2.66 4.91 -17.20
C GLY A 59 1.66 4.66 -16.07
N VAL A 60 2.12 4.53 -14.82
CA VAL A 60 1.26 4.27 -13.66
C VAL A 60 1.06 5.55 -12.86
N LEU A 61 -0.20 5.96 -12.64
CA LEU A 61 -0.50 7.11 -11.79
C LEU A 61 -0.09 6.82 -10.35
N CYS A 62 0.58 7.74 -9.66
CA CYS A 62 0.86 7.57 -8.23
C CYS A 62 0.30 8.74 -7.41
N LEU A 63 -0.63 8.45 -6.51
CA LEU A 63 -1.16 9.40 -5.53
C LEU A 63 -0.45 9.14 -4.19
N ARG A 64 0.43 10.06 -3.80
CA ARG A 64 1.03 10.05 -2.47
C ARG A 64 0.27 10.98 -1.53
N PHE A 65 0.09 10.58 -0.27
CA PHE A 65 -0.57 11.44 0.71
C PHE A 65 0.04 11.38 2.11
N THR A 66 -0.13 12.46 2.85
CA THR A 66 0.33 12.61 4.24
C THR A 66 -0.81 12.41 5.22
N CYS A 67 -0.62 11.51 6.18
CA CYS A 67 -1.49 11.35 7.34
C CYS A 67 -0.66 11.49 8.63
N LYS A 68 -0.95 12.53 9.43
CA LYS A 68 -0.25 12.77 10.70
C LYS A 68 -0.86 11.99 11.89
N GLY A 69 -1.91 11.21 11.67
CA GLY A 69 -2.50 10.36 12.69
C GLY A 69 -1.52 9.31 13.24
N LEU A 70 -1.61 9.04 14.53
CA LEU A 70 -0.64 8.19 15.25
C LEU A 70 -1.01 6.71 15.27
N ASN A 71 -2.28 6.36 15.02
CA ASN A 71 -2.76 4.98 15.07
C ASN A 71 -3.22 4.48 13.70
N VAL A 72 -3.20 3.14 13.54
CA VAL A 72 -3.57 2.47 12.29
C VAL A 72 -5.03 2.75 11.93
N ALA A 73 -5.97 2.68 12.87
CA ALA A 73 -7.39 2.89 12.58
C ALA A 73 -7.69 4.27 11.95
N TYR A 74 -7.05 5.33 12.45
CA TYR A 74 -7.16 6.68 11.89
C TYR A 74 -6.54 6.74 10.48
N ARG A 75 -5.38 6.10 10.30
CA ARG A 75 -4.73 6.01 8.98
C ARG A 75 -5.56 5.20 8.00
N THR A 76 -6.23 4.12 8.42
CA THR A 76 -7.16 3.34 7.60
C THR A 76 -8.32 4.22 7.12
N LYS A 77 -8.93 5.03 7.99
CA LYS A 77 -9.98 5.98 7.60
C LYS A 77 -9.47 7.03 6.60
N ALA A 78 -8.28 7.57 6.82
CA ALA A 78 -7.66 8.52 5.89
C ALA A 78 -7.39 7.88 4.54
N PHE A 79 -6.87 6.66 4.51
CA PHE A 79 -6.59 5.91 3.30
C PHE A 79 -7.88 5.61 2.53
N LYS A 80 -8.96 5.19 3.20
CA LYS A 80 -10.29 5.04 2.58
C LYS A 80 -10.78 6.34 1.93
N ALA A 81 -10.63 7.49 2.60
CA ALA A 81 -11.01 8.77 2.01
C ALA A 81 -10.23 9.10 0.73
N VAL A 82 -8.94 8.75 0.67
CA VAL A 82 -8.10 8.91 -0.53
C VAL A 82 -8.51 7.94 -1.64
N LEU A 83 -8.82 6.69 -1.29
CA LEU A 83 -9.32 5.69 -2.23
C LEU A 83 -10.63 6.16 -2.89
N GLU A 84 -11.60 6.58 -2.08
CA GLU A 84 -12.89 7.07 -2.57
C GLU A 84 -12.73 8.35 -3.40
N TYR A 85 -11.86 9.27 -2.97
CA TYR A 85 -11.52 10.46 -3.77
C TYR A 85 -11.00 10.10 -5.16
N LEU A 86 -10.11 9.10 -5.25
CA LEU A 86 -9.54 8.67 -6.52
C LEU A 86 -10.55 7.91 -7.38
N LYS A 87 -11.37 7.03 -6.78
CA LYS A 87 -12.46 6.33 -7.47
C LYS A 87 -13.46 7.29 -8.13
N LEU A 88 -13.81 8.36 -7.42
CA LEU A 88 -14.78 9.36 -7.86
C LEU A 88 -14.16 10.47 -8.75
N SER A 89 -12.85 10.41 -9.02
CA SER A 89 -12.17 11.41 -9.83
C SER A 89 -12.64 11.37 -11.29
N ASP A 90 -12.91 12.54 -11.86
CA ASP A 90 -13.11 12.71 -13.30
C ASP A 90 -11.81 12.92 -14.07
N ASP A 91 -10.77 13.41 -13.40
CA ASP A 91 -9.46 13.69 -13.99
C ASP A 91 -8.73 12.39 -14.39
N TYR A 92 -8.92 11.32 -13.62
CA TYR A 92 -8.23 10.04 -13.83
C TYR A 92 -9.21 8.86 -13.79
N LYS A 93 -9.66 8.43 -14.97
CA LYS A 93 -10.47 7.21 -15.12
C LYS A 93 -9.58 5.97 -15.13
N LEU A 94 -9.42 5.36 -13.96
CA LEU A 94 -8.62 4.16 -13.75
C LEU A 94 -9.50 2.90 -13.78
N SER A 95 -8.95 1.80 -14.26
CA SER A 95 -9.56 0.46 -14.18
C SER A 95 -9.32 -0.21 -12.83
N GLY A 96 -8.35 0.28 -12.06
CA GLY A 96 -8.07 -0.21 -10.71
C GLY A 96 -6.83 0.41 -10.09
N VAL A 97 -6.63 0.14 -8.80
CA VAL A 97 -5.51 0.66 -8.02
C VAL A 97 -4.82 -0.39 -7.18
N PHE A 98 -3.54 -0.18 -6.92
CA PHE A 98 -2.81 -0.88 -5.87
C PHE A 98 -2.70 0.00 -4.64
N LEU A 99 -2.97 -0.56 -3.47
CA LEU A 99 -2.73 0.16 -2.21
C LEU A 99 -1.30 -0.12 -1.76
N ALA A 100 -0.56 0.93 -1.46
CA ALA A 100 0.83 0.85 -1.07
C ALA A 100 1.11 1.67 0.18
N GLY A 101 2.06 1.21 0.98
CA GLY A 101 2.55 2.02 2.08
C GLY A 101 3.87 1.55 2.63
N ARG A 102 4.51 2.42 3.42
CA ARG A 102 5.68 2.09 4.22
C ARG A 102 5.31 1.83 5.68
N SER A 103 5.79 0.72 6.25
CA SER A 103 5.69 0.43 7.68
C SER A 103 4.25 0.55 8.20
N MET A 104 3.96 1.50 9.09
CA MET A 104 2.59 1.76 9.57
C MET A 104 1.61 2.10 8.43
N GLY A 105 2.09 2.68 7.33
CA GLY A 105 1.29 2.92 6.12
C GLY A 105 0.86 1.63 5.43
N SER A 106 1.74 0.63 5.37
CA SER A 106 1.43 -0.70 4.81
C SER A 106 0.37 -1.41 5.65
N ARG A 107 0.42 -1.27 6.98
CA ARG A 107 -0.61 -1.79 7.89
C ARG A 107 -1.97 -1.13 7.66
N ALA A 108 -1.99 0.18 7.44
CA ALA A 108 -3.23 0.88 7.11
C ALA A 108 -3.80 0.40 5.78
N ALA A 109 -2.95 0.23 4.75
CA ALA A 109 -3.36 -0.30 3.46
C ALA A 109 -3.95 -1.72 3.57
N ALA A 110 -3.28 -2.63 4.27
CA ALA A 110 -3.79 -3.99 4.54
C ALA A 110 -5.14 -3.95 5.26
N SER A 111 -5.28 -3.09 6.28
CA SER A 111 -6.53 -2.89 7.02
C SER A 111 -7.66 -2.32 6.15
N VAL A 112 -7.37 -1.48 5.14
CA VAL A 112 -8.38 -1.03 4.17
C VAL A 112 -8.92 -2.21 3.37
N ILE A 113 -8.03 -2.99 2.76
CA ILE A 113 -8.42 -4.14 1.92
C ILE A 113 -9.23 -5.12 2.76
N ARG A 114 -8.74 -5.47 3.94
CA ARG A 114 -9.42 -6.37 4.87
C ARG A 114 -10.84 -5.94 5.23
N GLN A 115 -11.07 -4.64 5.40
CA GLN A 115 -12.41 -4.12 5.71
C GLN A 115 -13.31 -4.10 4.49
N LEU A 116 -12.78 -3.83 3.30
CA LEU A 116 -13.56 -3.77 2.07
C LEU A 116 -13.86 -5.17 1.51
N SER A 117 -12.99 -6.16 1.72
CA SER A 117 -13.28 -7.55 1.33
C SER A 117 -14.44 -8.20 2.11
N GLN A 118 -15.01 -7.53 3.12
CA GLN A 118 -16.24 -7.96 3.77
C GLN A 118 -17.49 -7.40 3.08
N ASP A 119 -17.31 -6.38 2.25
CA ASP A 119 -18.34 -5.71 1.47
C ASP A 119 -18.15 -6.19 0.01
N ASP A 120 -18.89 -7.22 -0.39
CA ASP A 120 -18.73 -8.14 -1.54
C ASP A 120 -18.51 -7.55 -2.98
N ASP A 121 -18.15 -6.28 -3.16
CA ASP A 121 -18.34 -5.56 -4.44
C ASP A 121 -17.21 -4.60 -4.89
N ASP A 122 -16.01 -4.64 -4.29
CA ASP A 122 -14.93 -3.69 -4.64
C ASP A 122 -13.77 -4.29 -5.44
N ASP A 123 -14.05 -4.65 -6.69
CA ASP A 123 -13.05 -5.09 -7.69
C ASP A 123 -12.05 -3.99 -8.09
N PHE A 124 -12.16 -2.76 -7.56
CA PHE A 124 -11.27 -1.67 -7.91
C PHE A 124 -9.85 -1.87 -7.35
N ILE A 125 -9.70 -2.55 -6.21
CA ILE A 125 -8.39 -2.79 -5.59
C ILE A 125 -7.74 -4.04 -6.19
N GLN A 126 -6.66 -3.84 -6.94
CA GLN A 126 -5.95 -4.90 -7.68
C GLN A 126 -4.87 -5.60 -6.86
N GLY A 127 -4.44 -5.03 -5.74
CA GLY A 127 -3.39 -5.63 -4.91
C GLY A 127 -2.83 -4.70 -3.84
N LEU A 128 -1.93 -5.28 -3.03
CA LEU A 128 -1.26 -4.62 -1.91
C LEU A 128 0.26 -4.61 -2.11
N VAL A 129 0.90 -3.46 -1.87
CA VAL A 129 2.36 -3.32 -1.83
C VAL A 129 2.82 -2.87 -0.44
N CYS A 130 3.62 -3.73 0.18
CA CYS A 130 4.09 -3.61 1.55
C CYS A 130 5.59 -3.27 1.60
N LEU A 131 5.92 -1.98 1.78
CA LEU A 131 7.30 -1.53 1.96
C LEU A 131 7.67 -1.56 3.46
N SER A 132 8.60 -2.42 3.87
CA SER A 132 8.98 -2.60 5.28
C SER A 132 7.76 -2.82 6.19
N TYR A 133 6.86 -3.74 5.81
CA TYR A 133 5.71 -4.07 6.66
C TYR A 133 6.22 -4.62 7.98
N PRO A 134 5.83 -4.05 9.13
CA PRO A 134 6.44 -4.42 10.37
C PRO A 134 5.63 -5.60 10.93
N LEU A 135 6.08 -6.82 10.63
CA LEU A 135 5.39 -8.07 10.97
C LEU A 135 5.24 -8.25 12.48
N HIS A 136 6.20 -7.80 13.27
CA HIS A 136 6.12 -7.83 14.73
C HIS A 136 6.65 -6.54 15.33
N ARG A 137 6.28 -6.22 16.56
CA ARG A 137 6.87 -5.04 17.23
C ARG A 137 8.36 -5.29 17.49
N PRO A 138 9.18 -4.22 17.59
CA PRO A 138 10.55 -4.36 18.05
C PRO A 138 10.58 -5.17 19.36
N LYS A 139 11.47 -6.17 19.44
CA LYS A 139 11.66 -7.04 20.61
C LYS A 139 10.46 -7.91 21.02
N LEU A 140 9.44 -8.06 20.15
CA LEU A 140 8.27 -8.89 20.43
C LEU A 140 7.89 -9.76 19.21
N GLN A 141 8.83 -10.61 18.77
CA GLN A 141 8.69 -11.48 17.60
C GLN A 141 7.56 -12.51 17.71
N SER A 142 7.21 -12.95 18.92
CA SER A 142 6.14 -13.92 19.16
C SER A 142 4.73 -13.42 18.86
N LYS A 143 4.55 -12.09 18.70
CA LYS A 143 3.26 -11.48 18.40
C LYS A 143 3.29 -10.83 17.02
N LEU A 144 2.89 -11.63 16.03
CA LEU A 144 2.75 -11.19 14.65
C LEU A 144 1.59 -10.21 14.49
N ARG A 145 1.62 -9.48 13.38
CA ARG A 145 0.64 -8.49 12.91
C ARG A 145 0.15 -8.90 11.54
N ASP A 146 -0.22 -10.15 11.41
CA ASP A 146 -0.59 -10.85 10.19
C ASP A 146 -2.10 -11.03 10.04
N GLU A 147 -2.90 -10.63 11.02
CA GLU A 147 -4.35 -10.88 11.03
C GLU A 147 -5.07 -10.25 9.83
N ASP A 148 -4.69 -9.01 9.46
CA ASP A 148 -5.20 -8.38 8.24
C ASP A 148 -4.70 -9.12 6.98
N LEU A 149 -3.43 -9.53 6.96
CA LEU A 149 -2.78 -10.14 5.80
C LEU A 149 -3.36 -11.53 5.46
N LEU A 150 -3.67 -12.33 6.47
CA LEU A 150 -4.23 -13.69 6.31
C LEU A 150 -5.60 -13.70 5.61
N LEU A 151 -6.27 -12.56 5.58
CA LEU A 151 -7.64 -12.39 5.12
C LEU A 151 -7.73 -11.54 3.84
N ILE A 152 -6.58 -11.24 3.23
CA ILE A 152 -6.48 -10.57 1.93
C ILE A 152 -6.39 -11.65 0.83
N SER A 153 -7.30 -11.57 -0.14
CA SER A 153 -7.35 -12.47 -1.30
C SER A 153 -6.61 -11.94 -2.53
N CYS A 154 -6.48 -10.61 -2.67
CA CYS A 154 -5.77 -10.01 -3.80
C CYS A 154 -4.24 -10.24 -3.68
N PRO A 155 -3.48 -10.16 -4.80
CA PRO A 155 -2.03 -10.27 -4.78
C PRO A 155 -1.36 -9.29 -3.81
N VAL A 156 -0.38 -9.79 -3.05
CA VAL A 156 0.42 -8.99 -2.10
C VAL A 156 1.90 -9.08 -2.43
N LEU A 157 2.55 -7.93 -2.62
CA LEU A 157 4.00 -7.80 -2.75
C LEU A 157 4.58 -7.26 -1.44
N PHE A 158 5.53 -7.98 -0.85
CA PHE A 158 6.39 -7.43 0.21
C PHE A 158 7.72 -6.99 -0.36
N VAL A 159 8.27 -5.92 0.21
CA VAL A 159 9.64 -5.46 -0.05
C VAL A 159 10.20 -5.02 1.30
N SER A 160 11.19 -5.73 1.80
CA SER A 160 11.83 -5.44 3.08
C SER A 160 13.34 -5.53 2.95
N GLY A 161 14.05 -4.63 3.62
CA GLY A 161 15.50 -4.71 3.71
C GLY A 161 15.91 -5.93 4.53
N SER A 162 17.04 -6.56 4.18
CA SER A 162 17.59 -7.72 4.89
C SER A 162 17.95 -7.46 6.35
N ALA A 163 18.11 -6.18 6.74
CA ALA A 163 18.40 -5.73 8.09
C ALA A 163 17.17 -5.15 8.83
N ASP A 164 15.94 -5.35 8.33
CA ASP A 164 14.73 -4.85 9.00
C ASP A 164 14.38 -5.72 10.23
N GLU A 165 14.70 -5.23 11.42
CA GLU A 165 14.44 -5.91 12.70
C GLU A 165 12.95 -6.11 13.03
N MET A 166 12.02 -5.49 12.30
CA MET A 166 10.57 -5.71 12.48
C MET A 166 10.00 -6.70 11.47
N CYS A 167 10.83 -7.14 10.54
CA CYS A 167 10.51 -8.06 9.45
C CYS A 167 11.69 -9.04 9.31
N GLU A 168 12.01 -9.74 10.39
CA GLU A 168 13.00 -10.82 10.32
C GLU A 168 12.49 -11.94 9.41
N LYS A 169 13.44 -12.74 8.86
CA LYS A 169 13.14 -13.91 8.02
C LYS A 169 12.25 -14.91 8.78
N VAL A 170 10.94 -14.68 8.75
CA VAL A 170 9.98 -15.73 9.02
C VAL A 170 10.05 -16.62 7.80
N SER A 171 10.72 -17.76 7.92
CA SER A 171 10.86 -18.78 6.89
C SER A 171 9.53 -19.33 6.36
N THR A 172 8.38 -18.87 6.88
CA THR A 172 7.07 -19.45 6.62
C THR A 172 5.96 -18.48 7.03
N LEU A 173 5.66 -17.48 6.21
CA LEU A 173 4.27 -17.03 6.11
C LEU A 173 3.68 -17.78 4.91
N VAL A 174 3.30 -19.04 5.15
CA VAL A 174 2.55 -19.86 4.19
C VAL A 174 1.14 -19.92 4.75
N ASN A 175 0.17 -19.42 3.99
CA ASN A 175 -1.24 -19.50 4.36
C ASN A 175 -1.65 -20.99 4.45
N PRO A 176 -2.00 -21.54 5.64
CA PRO A 176 -2.45 -22.92 5.74
C PRO A 176 -3.81 -23.13 5.04
N ALA A 177 -4.61 -22.06 4.88
CA ALA A 177 -5.93 -22.12 4.24
C ALA A 177 -5.86 -22.29 2.71
N MET A 178 -4.67 -22.18 2.09
CA MET A 178 -4.46 -22.44 0.67
C MET A 178 -4.17 -23.92 0.36
N LYS A 179 -3.93 -24.77 1.37
CA LYS A 179 -3.80 -26.22 1.20
C LYS A 179 -5.19 -26.87 1.14
N GLY A 180 -5.89 -26.73 0.02
CA GLY A 180 -7.15 -27.47 -0.17
C GLY A 180 -8.06 -27.03 -1.30
N GLN A 181 -7.81 -25.90 -1.96
CA GLN A 181 -8.59 -25.51 -3.13
C GLN A 181 -7.96 -26.10 -4.41
N PRO A 182 -8.73 -26.77 -5.29
CA PRO A 182 -8.21 -27.23 -6.57
C PRO A 182 -7.78 -26.01 -7.40
N GLY A 183 -6.46 -25.84 -7.59
CA GLY A 183 -5.87 -24.71 -8.31
C GLY A 183 -5.16 -23.65 -7.45
N GLY A 184 -5.20 -23.76 -6.12
CA GLY A 184 -4.47 -22.85 -5.23
C GLY A 184 -3.02 -23.29 -5.00
N GLU A 185 -2.06 -22.68 -5.70
CA GLU A 185 -0.65 -22.82 -5.32
C GLU A 185 -0.38 -22.03 -4.02
N ALA A 186 0.06 -22.73 -2.98
CA ALA A 186 0.57 -22.13 -1.77
C ALA A 186 1.85 -21.35 -2.08
N ARG A 187 1.77 -20.02 -2.21
CA ARG A 187 2.96 -19.17 -2.35
C ARG A 187 3.55 -18.90 -0.98
N SER A 188 4.81 -19.29 -0.81
CA SER A 188 5.61 -18.95 0.35
C SER A 188 6.01 -17.49 0.28
N LEU A 189 5.81 -16.74 1.36
CA LEU A 189 6.34 -15.37 1.51
C LEU A 189 7.87 -15.33 1.64
N SER A 190 8.57 -16.47 1.58
CA SER A 190 10.04 -16.54 1.48
C SER A 190 10.59 -15.82 0.25
N ASP A 191 9.78 -15.67 -0.80
CA ASP A 191 10.18 -15.04 -2.05
C ASP A 191 9.84 -13.53 -2.08
N ALA A 192 9.20 -13.02 -1.02
CA ALA A 192 8.70 -11.65 -0.92
C ALA A 192 9.72 -10.68 -0.29
N CYS A 193 10.98 -11.09 -0.18
CA CYS A 193 12.09 -10.21 0.13
C CYS A 193 13.00 -10.16 -1.10
N ILE A 194 12.70 -9.29 -2.06
CA ILE A 194 13.69 -8.94 -3.09
C ILE A 194 14.81 -8.20 -2.36
N SER A 195 15.95 -8.87 -2.17
CA SER A 195 17.19 -8.22 -1.74
C SER A 195 17.57 -7.18 -2.79
N PRO A 196 17.82 -5.92 -2.42
CA PRO A 196 18.67 -5.09 -3.26
C PRO A 196 20.09 -5.68 -3.18
N ASP A 197 20.65 -5.99 -4.34
CA ASP A 197 22.09 -6.29 -4.50
C ASP A 197 22.97 -5.15 -3.96
#